data_AF-M7MRV7-F1
#
_entry.id   AF-M7MRV7-F1
#
_cell.length_a   1.000
_cell.length_b   1.000
_cell.length_c   1.000
_cell.angle_alpha   90.00
_cell.angle_beta   90.00
_cell.angle_gamma   90.00
#
_symmetry.space_group_name_H-M   'P 1'
#
loop_
_entity.id
_entity.type
_entity.pdbx_description
1 polymer ?
#
loop_
_entity_poly.entity_id
_entity_poly.type
_entity_poly.pdbx_seq_one_letter_code
_entity_poly.pdbx_strand_id
1 'polypeptide(L)' 'MTWEQVKLDGPQAILVYYRDHFYPLMDRLTSPDGPFHALMKPRTRTRRNHSRYLRLPRDIPQVDI' A
#
# COMPACT_ATOMS: atom_id res chain seq x y z
N MET A 1 29.12 5.42 -11.05
CA MET A 1 28.81 5.89 -9.68
C MET A 1 28.19 4.73 -8.93
N THR A 2 28.82 4.25 -7.85
CA THR A 2 28.30 3.13 -7.05
C THR A 2 27.57 3.65 -5.81
N TRP A 3 26.58 2.91 -5.29
CA TRP A 3 25.81 3.31 -4.10
C TRP A 3 26.68 3.59 -2.87
N GLU A 4 27.75 2.82 -2.70
CA GLU A 4 28.77 3.03 -1.66
C GLU A 4 29.41 4.42 -1.75
N GLN A 5 29.77 4.87 -2.97
CA GLN A 5 30.36 6.19 -3.20
C GLN A 5 29.36 7.32 -2.93
N VAL A 6 28.10 7.14 -3.33
CA VAL A 6 27.01 8.13 -3.14
C VAL A 6 26.79 8.43 -1.65
N LYS A 7 26.88 7.40 -0.78
CA LYS A 7 26.72 7.59 0.66
C LYS A 7 27.84 8.43 1.27
N LEU A 8 29.06 8.29 0.76
CA LEU A 8 30.23 9.01 1.28
C LEU A 8 30.24 10.48 0.86
N ASP A 9 29.73 10.82 -0.33
CA ASP A 9 29.62 12.20 -0.82
C ASP A 9 28.54 13.04 -0.11
N GLY A 10 27.67 12.40 0.67
CA GLY A 10 26.70 13.07 1.52
C GLY A 10 25.34 13.35 0.87
N PRO A 11 24.49 14.17 1.53
CA PRO A 11 23.06 14.21 1.25
C PRO A 11 22.71 14.73 -0.15
N GLN A 12 23.50 15.63 -0.72
CA GLN A 12 23.26 16.15 -2.07
C GLN A 12 23.49 15.08 -3.14
N ALA A 13 24.54 14.27 -3.01
CA ALA A 13 24.80 13.16 -3.93
C ALA A 13 23.72 12.09 -3.85
N ILE A 14 23.19 11.83 -2.64
CA ILE A 14 22.05 10.92 -2.43
C ILE A 14 20.82 11.42 -3.21
N LEU A 15 20.51 12.72 -3.15
CA LEU A 15 19.38 13.30 -3.90
C LEU A 15 19.56 13.18 -5.41
N VAL A 16 20.77 13.45 -5.92
CA VAL A 16 21.10 13.30 -7.35
C VAL A 16 20.96 11.84 -7.77
N TYR A 17 21.42 10.90 -6.95
CA TYR A 17 21.25 9.46 -7.21
C TYR A 17 19.77 9.05 -7.28
N TYR A 18 18.94 9.55 -6.36
CA TYR A 18 17.51 9.28 -6.41
C TYR A 18 16.87 9.80 -7.70
N ARG A 19 17.21 11.04 -8.09
CA ARG A 19 16.73 11.68 -9.31
C ARG A 19 17.11 10.89 -10.56
N ASP A 20 18.38 10.53 -10.69
CA ASP A 20 18.93 10.05 -11.96
C ASP A 20 18.84 8.54 -12.13
N HIS A 21 18.76 7.78 -11.03
CA HIS A 21 18.78 6.33 -11.07
C HIS A 21 17.53 5.70 -10.47
N PHE A 22 17.16 6.09 -9.25
CA PHE A 22 16.08 5.42 -8.52
C PHE A 22 14.71 5.69 -9.13
N TYR A 23 14.34 6.96 -9.35
CA TYR A 23 12.99 7.28 -9.85
C TYR A 23 12.73 6.75 -11.26
N PRO A 24 13.65 6.86 -12.24
CA PRO A 24 13.45 6.27 -13.56
C PRO A 24 13.36 4.73 -13.53
N LEU A 25 14.10 4.08 -12.62
CA LEU A 25 14.00 2.64 -12.43
C LEU A 25 12.64 2.26 -11.88
N MET A 26 12.19 2.96 -10.83
CA MET A 26 10.88 2.72 -10.22
C MET A 26 9.76 2.94 -11.22
N ASP A 27 9.81 4.01 -12.02
CA ASP A 27 8.83 4.31 -13.07
C ASP A 27 8.65 3.14 -14.05
N ARG A 28 9.75 2.52 -14.51
CA ARG A 28 9.69 1.32 -15.36
C ARG A 28 9.13 0.10 -14.65
N LEU A 29 9.49 -0.08 -13.38
CA LEU A 29 9.05 -1.24 -12.59
C LEU A 29 7.56 -1.17 -12.23
N THR A 30 7.02 0.04 -12.07
CA THR A 30 5.63 0.31 -11.66
C THR A 30 4.71 0.72 -12.81
N SER A 31 5.27 1.00 -13.98
CA SER A 31 4.57 1.19 -15.26
C SER A 31 3.49 0.12 -15.49
N PRO A 32 2.41 0.39 -16.24
CA PRO A 32 1.40 -0.60 -16.62
C PRO A 32 1.93 -1.95 -17.11
N ASP A 33 3.05 -1.93 -17.84
CA ASP A 33 3.71 -3.12 -18.38
C ASP A 33 4.80 -3.67 -17.46
N GLY A 34 5.02 -3.01 -16.31
CA GLY A 34 6.05 -3.32 -15.34
C GLY A 34 5.67 -4.48 -14.41
N PRO A 35 6.67 -5.20 -13.88
CA PRO A 35 6.45 -6.39 -13.04
C PRO A 35 5.69 -6.10 -11.74
N PHE A 36 5.71 -4.86 -11.25
CA PHE A 36 5.04 -4.49 -10.01
C PHE A 36 3.70 -3.79 -10.20
N HIS A 37 3.24 -3.60 -11.45
CA HIS A 37 1.97 -2.94 -11.72
C HIS A 37 0.78 -3.61 -11.02
N ALA A 38 0.75 -4.95 -11.05
CA ALA A 38 -0.31 -5.75 -10.43
C ALA A 38 -0.37 -5.56 -8.90
N LEU A 39 0.76 -5.26 -8.25
CA LEU A 39 0.84 -5.04 -6.80
C LEU A 39 0.40 -3.62 -6.41
N MET A 40 0.48 -2.67 -7.34
CA MET A 40 0.02 -1.29 -7.12
C MET A 40 -1.49 -1.12 -7.22
N LYS A 41 -2.21 -2.07 -7.82
CA LYS A 41 -3.66 -2.01 -7.84
C LYS A 41 -4.19 -2.07 -6.40
N PRO A 42 -4.93 -1.05 -5.93
CA PRO A 42 -5.53 -1.13 -4.61
C PRO A 42 -6.45 -2.34 -4.61
N ARG A 43 -6.23 -3.26 -3.68
CA ARG A 43 -7.14 -4.39 -3.44
C ARG A 43 -8.51 -3.76 -3.19
N THR A 44 -9.40 -3.80 -4.17
CA THR A 44 -10.79 -3.41 -3.98
C THR A 44 -11.31 -4.35 -2.91
N ARG A 45 -11.48 -3.83 -1.69
CA ARG A 45 -12.14 -4.54 -0.60
C ARG A 45 -13.56 -4.76 -1.10
N THR A 46 -13.81 -5.92 -1.70
CA THR A 46 -15.15 -6.35 -2.07
C THR A 46 -15.94 -6.32 -0.77
N ARG A 47 -16.77 -5.29 -0.60
CA ARG A 47 -17.67 -5.18 0.54
C ARG A 47 -18.72 -6.27 0.33
N ARG A 48 -18.40 -7.50 0.73
CA ARG A 48 -19.41 -8.55 0.94
C ARG A 48 -20.33 -8.00 2.02
N ASN A 49 -21.48 -7.47 1.62
CA ASN A 49 -22.54 -7.11 2.54
C ASN A 49 -22.97 -8.41 3.24
N HIS A 50 -22.50 -8.60 4.48
CA HIS A 50 -22.89 -9.69 5.34
C HIS A 50 -24.24 -9.35 5.96
N SER A 51 -25.30 -9.28 5.14
CA SER A 51 -26.68 -9.23 5.63
C SER A 51 -27.07 -10.65 6.04
N ARG A 52 -26.52 -11.13 7.15
CA ARG A 52 -26.77 -12.48 7.66
C ARG A 52 -27.16 -12.35 9.14
N TYR A 53 -28.48 -12.25 9.31
CA TYR A 53 -29.22 -12.65 10.51
C TYR A 53 -28.76 -12.07 11.85
N LEU A 54 -29.11 -10.81 12.11
CA LEU A 54 -29.47 -10.38 13.47
C LEU A 54 -31.00 -10.28 13.54
N ARG A 55 -31.67 -11.43 13.50
CA ARG A 55 -33.00 -11.58 14.11
C ARG A 55 -32.73 -12.05 15.53
N LEU A 56 -32.60 -11.10 16.46
CA LEU A 56 -32.69 -11.39 17.89
C LEU A 56 -34.19 -11.64 18.19
N PRO A 57 -34.57 -12.78 18.80
CA PRO A 57 -35.93 -12.92 19.32
C PRO A 57 -36.15 -11.86 20.41
N ARG A 58 -37.26 -11.13 20.32
CA ARG A 58 -37.66 -10.04 21.21
C ARG A 58 -38.19 -10.54 22.56
N ASP A 59 -37.52 -11.47 23.22
CA ASP A 59 -37.96 -11.94 24.54
C ASP A 59 -36.75 -12.00 25.49
N ILE A 60 -36.32 -10.83 25.94
CA ILE A 60 -35.44 -10.71 27.11
C ILE A 60 -36.29 -10.02 28.18
N PRO A 61 -36.66 -10.69 29.29
CA PRO A 61 -37.36 -10.02 30.37
C PRO A 61 -36.41 -8.99 30.99
N GLN A 62 -36.84 -7.72 31.01
CA GLN A 62 -36.15 -6.71 31.81
C GLN A 62 -36.33 -7.08 33.29
N VAL A 63 -35.23 -7.33 33.98
CA VAL A 63 -35.21 -7.37 35.44
C VAL A 63 -35.00 -5.92 35.88
N ASP A 64 -36.02 -5.36 36.52
CA ASP A 64 -35.95 -4.04 37.14
C ASP A 64 -34.99 -4.10 38.34
N ILE A 65 -34.00 -3.20 38.36
CA ILE A 65 -33.15 -2.88 39.52
C ILE A 65 -33.41 -1.42 39.89
#